data_AF-A0A6J5H0W1-F1
#
_entry.id   AF-A0A6J5H0W1-F1
#
_cell.length_a   1.000
_cell.length_b   1.000
_cell.length_c   1.000
_cell.angle_alpha   90.00
_cell.angle_beta   90.00
_cell.angle_gamma   90.00
#
_symmetry.space_group_name_H-M   'P 1'
#
loop_
_entity.id
_entity.type
_entity.pdbx_description
1 polymer ?
#
loop_
_entity_poly.entity_id
_entity_poly.type
_entity_poly.pdbx_seq_one_letter_code
_entity_poly.pdbx_strand_id
1 'polypeptide(L)' 'MLHHQFEKELAHLELIVPLLAEDGPFALSYWRSRTTALLADQSVIPSGARRIVRLLDLLDKIEQEARAAPPRRAKLIPAQ' A
#
# COMPACT_ATOMS: atom_id res chain seq x y z
N MET A 1 4.04 19.55 4.92
CA MET A 1 3.18 19.64 3.70
C MET A 1 2.00 20.61 3.93
N LEU A 2 1.36 21.17 2.91
CA LEU A 2 0.12 21.96 3.08
C LEU A 2 -1.10 21.05 3.32
N HIS A 3 -2.10 21.50 4.10
CA HIS A 3 -3.29 20.71 4.47
C HIS A 3 -3.99 20.03 3.29
N HIS A 4 -4.26 20.78 2.21
CA HIS A 4 -4.95 20.24 1.03
C HIS A 4 -4.11 19.18 0.29
N GLN A 5 -2.78 19.33 0.28
CA GLN A 5 -1.88 18.40 -0.40
C GLN A 5 -1.78 17.09 0.40
N PHE A 6 -1.72 17.20 1.73
CA PHE A 6 -1.74 16.05 2.64
C PHE A 6 -3.03 15.26 2.52
N GLU A 7 -4.18 15.93 2.60
CA GLU A 7 -5.48 15.30 2.45
C GLU A 7 -5.63 14.59 1.10
N LYS A 8 -5.19 15.24 0.01
CA LYS A 8 -5.24 14.66 -1.34
C LYS A 8 -4.36 13.43 -1.48
N GLU A 9 -3.13 13.47 -0.95
CA GLU A 9 -2.22 12.32 -1.00
C GLU A 9 -2.73 11.17 -0.14
N LEU A 10 -3.20 11.45 1.07
CA LEU A 10 -3.77 10.46 1.97
C LEU A 10 -5.01 9.79 1.37
N ALA A 11 -5.94 10.58 0.81
CA ALA A 11 -7.13 10.05 0.14
C ALA A 11 -6.78 9.21 -1.11
N HIS A 12 -5.73 9.61 -1.84
CA HIS A 12 -5.24 8.81 -2.96
C HIS A 12 -4.74 7.43 -2.48
N LEU A 13 -3.92 7.40 -1.43
CA LEU A 13 -3.41 6.13 -0.86
C LEU A 13 -4.56 5.24 -0.36
N GLU A 14 -5.57 5.81 0.28
CA GLU A 14 -6.77 5.07 0.74
C GLU A 14 -7.54 4.41 -0.40
N LEU A 15 -7.54 5.02 -1.60
CA LEU A 15 -8.17 4.45 -2.77
C LEU A 15 -7.32 3.33 -3.40
N ILE A 16 -6.00 3.53 -3.51
CA ILE A 16 -5.15 2.62 -4.28
C ILE A 16 -4.65 1.42 -3.49
N VAL A 17 -4.41 1.54 -2.18
CA VAL A 17 -3.81 0.47 -1.36
C VAL A 17 -4.66 -0.82 -1.40
N PRO A 18 -6.00 -0.77 -1.27
CA PRO A 18 -6.84 -1.96 -1.40
C PRO A 18 -6.85 -2.60 -2.80
N LEU A 19 -6.40 -1.87 -3.83
CA LEU A 19 -6.41 -2.31 -5.23
C LEU A 19 -5.03 -2.82 -5.69
N LEU A 20 -4.04 -2.83 -4.80
CA LEU A 20 -2.70 -3.31 -5.14
C LEU A 20 -2.74 -4.79 -5.49
N ALA A 21 -2.26 -5.11 -6.67
CA ALA A 21 -2.02 -6.48 -7.12
C ALA A 21 -0.52 -6.80 -7.02
N GLU A 22 -0.18 -8.08 -6.91
CA GLU A 22 1.22 -8.56 -6.90
C GLU A 22 2.01 -8.10 -8.14
N ASP A 23 1.35 -8.01 -9.29
CA ASP A 23 1.94 -7.59 -10.59
C ASP A 23 1.83 -6.07 -10.84
N GLY A 24 1.64 -5.27 -9.79
CA GLY A 24 1.60 -3.82 -9.89
C GLY A 24 2.93 -3.21 -10.37
N PRO A 25 2.92 -1.99 -10.94
CA PRO A 25 4.14 -1.34 -11.43
C PRO A 25 5.14 -0.96 -10.32
N PHE A 26 4.71 -1.00 -9.06
CA PHE A 26 5.53 -0.69 -7.90
C PHE A 26 5.42 -1.77 -6.83
N ALA A 27 6.56 -2.13 -6.24
CA ALA A 27 6.61 -3.08 -5.12
C ALA A 27 5.90 -2.54 -3.86
N LEU A 28 5.43 -3.43 -2.99
CA LEU A 28 4.80 -3.04 -1.71
C LEU A 28 5.71 -2.17 -0.83
N SER A 29 7.03 -2.37 -0.89
CA SER A 29 8.02 -1.55 -0.17
C SER A 29 7.97 -0.06 -0.56
N TYR A 30 7.65 0.24 -1.81
CA TYR A 30 7.46 1.61 -2.28
C TYR A 30 6.24 2.26 -1.63
N TRP A 31 5.09 1.56 -1.63
CA TRP A 31 3.86 2.05 -1.02
C TRP A 31 3.98 2.22 0.50
N ARG A 32 4.70 1.32 1.16
CA ARG A 32 5.03 1.44 2.58
C ARG A 32 5.85 2.69 2.85
N SER A 33 6.95 2.88 2.12
CA SER A 33 7.83 4.04 2.29
C SER A 33 7.07 5.35 2.08
N ARG A 34 6.20 5.39 1.07
CA ARG A 34 5.35 6.56 0.78
C ARG A 34 4.36 6.85 1.90
N THR A 35 3.70 5.83 2.44
CA THR A 35 2.77 5.97 3.57
C THR A 35 3.51 6.42 4.84
N THR A 36 4.69 5.86 5.12
CA THR A 36 5.53 6.24 6.26
C THR A 36 6.01 7.69 6.16
N ALA A 37 6.31 8.20 4.97
CA ALA A 37 6.71 9.60 4.79
C ALA A 37 5.64 10.59 5.26
N LEU A 38 4.35 10.22 5.21
CA LEU A 38 3.24 11.04 5.70
C LEU A 38 3.21 11.18 7.23
N LEU A 39 3.91 10.32 7.99
CA LEU A 39 3.96 10.41 9.45
C LEU A 39 4.53 11.76 9.94
N ALA A 40 5.48 12.33 9.19
CA ALA A 40 6.06 13.63 9.52
C ALA A 40 5.02 14.76 9.56
N ASP A 41 3.93 14.61 8.80
CA ASP A 41 2.84 15.58 8.65
C ASP A 41 1.51 15.05 9.26
N GLN A 42 1.54 13.99 10.09
CA GLN A 42 0.31 13.32 10.56
C GLN A 42 -0.66 14.19 11.37
N SER A 43 -0.18 15.30 11.94
CA SER A 43 -0.96 16.26 12.73
C SER A 43 -1.54 17.40 11.88
N VAL A 44 -1.27 17.42 10.58
CA VAL A 44 -1.81 18.43 9.65
C VAL A 44 -3.34 18.37 9.58
N ILE A 45 -3.91 17.19 9.78
CA ILE A 45 -5.36 16.99 9.95
C ILE A 45 -5.65 16.17 11.21
N PRO A 46 -6.79 16.37 11.90
CA PRO A 46 -7.10 15.65 13.14
C PRO A 46 -7.14 14.12 13.01
N SER A 47 -7.52 13.60 11.84
CA SER A 47 -7.64 12.16 11.57
C SER A 47 -6.39 11.53 10.94
N GLY A 48 -5.33 12.31 10.68
CA GLY A 48 -4.20 11.91 9.83
C GLY A 48 -3.47 10.69 10.37
N ALA A 49 -3.04 10.74 11.64
CA ALA A 49 -2.37 9.61 12.29
C ALA A 49 -3.18 8.31 12.23
N ARG A 50 -4.49 8.37 12.51
CA ARG A 50 -5.36 7.18 12.50
C ARG A 50 -5.49 6.58 11.10
N ARG A 51 -5.60 7.43 10.07
CA ARG A 51 -5.72 7.00 8.67
C ARG A 51 -4.42 6.38 8.16
N ILE A 52 -3.27 6.99 8.49
CA ILE A 52 -1.95 6.43 8.17
C ILE A 52 -1.75 5.05 8.80
N VAL A 53 -2.10 4.87 10.08
CA VAL A 53 -2.01 3.56 10.74
C VAL A 53 -2.84 2.50 10.00
N ARG A 54 -4.09 2.82 9.64
CA ARG A 54 -4.94 1.88 8.87
C ARG A 54 -4.35 1.51 7.51
N LEU A 55 -3.71 2.45 6.82
CA LEU A 55 -3.03 2.17 5.55
C LEU A 55 -1.85 1.22 5.74
N LEU A 56 -1.04 1.43 6.79
CA LEU A 56 0.07 0.54 7.12
C LEU A 56 -0.43 -0.87 7.47
N ASP A 57 -1.50 -0.98 8.25
CA ASP A 57 -2.12 -2.27 8.59
C ASP A 57 -2.64 -3.00 7.34
N LEU A 58 -3.20 -2.28 6.35
CA LEU A 58 -3.65 -2.86 5.09
C LEU A 58 -2.47 -3.36 4.26
N LEU A 59 -1.39 -2.60 4.18
CA LEU A 59 -0.17 -3.01 3.49
C LEU A 59 0.45 -4.26 4.14
N ASP A 60 0.47 -4.34 5.48
CA ASP A 60 0.94 -5.53 6.20
C ASP A 60 0.10 -6.77 5.88
N LYS A 61 -1.22 -6.63 5.70
CA LYS A 61 -2.11 -7.73 5.31
C LYS A 61 -1.84 -8.19 3.88
N ILE A 62 -1.71 -7.26 2.94
CA ILE A 62 -1.41 -7.57 1.54
C ILE A 62 -0.07 -8.31 1.44
N GLU A 63 0.94 -7.87 2.17
CA GLU A 63 2.26 -8.54 2.19
C GLU A 63 2.18 -9.96 2.79
N GLN A 64 1.38 -10.15 3.84
CA GLN A 64 1.15 -11.48 4.42
C GLN A 64 0.41 -12.42 3.46
N GLU A 65 -0.62 -11.92 2.77
CA GLU A 65 -1.37 -12.68 1.77
C GLU A 65 -0.47 -13.08 0.59
N ALA A 66 0.37 -12.17 0.11
CA ALA A 66 1.34 -12.46 -0.95
C ALA A 66 2.37 -13.52 -0.54
N ARG A 67 2.83 -13.51 0.72
CA ARG A 67 3.72 -14.56 1.26
C ARG A 67 3.01 -15.91 1.45
N ALA A 68 1.73 -15.89 1.82
CA ALA A 68 0.94 -17.09 2.06
C ALA A 68 0.42 -17.72 0.77
N ALA A 69 0.37 -16.97 -0.33
CA ALA A 69 -0.03 -17.47 -1.63
C ALA A 69 0.96 -18.56 -2.11
N PRO A 70 0.49 -19.78 -2.43
CA PRO A 70 1.36 -20.76 -3.05
C PRO A 70 1.83 -20.22 -4.40
N PRO A 71 3.09 -20.49 -4.83
CA PRO A 71 3.58 -20.05 -6.13
C PRO A 71 2.60 -20.54 -7.19
N ARG A 72 1.91 -19.62 -7.87
CA ARG A 72 0.99 -19.96 -8.95
C ARG A 72 1.83 -20.69 -10.00
N ARG A 73 1.63 -22.01 -10.09
CA ARG A 73 2.38 -22.92 -10.98
C ARG A 73 2.67 -22.21 -12.29
N ALA A 74 3.95 -21.99 -12.58
CA ALA A 74 4.40 -21.67 -13.92
C ALA A 74 3.71 -22.66 -14.85
N LYS A 75 2.95 -22.17 -15.83
CA LYS A 75 2.32 -23.01 -16.84
C LYS A 75 3.43 -23.86 -17.43
N LEU A 76 3.51 -25.13 -17.03
CA LEU A 76 4.31 -26.14 -17.68
C LEU A 76 3.78 -26.21 -19.10
N ILE A 77 4.46 -25.52 -20.02
CA ILE A 77 4.30 -25.74 -21.44
C ILE A 77 4.71 -27.21 -21.64
N PRO A 78 3.81 -28.12 -22.03
CA PRO A 78 4.22 -29.48 -22.34
C PRO A 78 5.16 -29.41 -23.54
N ALA A 79 6.37 -29.94 -23.38
CA ALA A 79 7.25 -30.20 -24.52
C ALA A 79 6.53 -31.19 -25.43
N GLN A 80 6.39 -30.82 -26.71
CA GLN A 80 5.87 -31.71 -27.75
C GLN A 80 6.87 -32.82 -28.07
#